data_AF-Q5JG55-F1
#
_entry.id   AF-Q5JG55-F1
#
_cell.length_a   1.000
_cell.length_b   1.000
_cell.length_c   1.000
_cell.angle_alpha   90.00
_cell.angle_beta   90.00
_cell.angle_gamma   90.00
#
_symmetry.space_group_name_H-M   'P 1'
#
loop_
_entity.id
_entity.type
_entity.pdbx_description
1 polymer ?
#
loop_
_entity_poly.entity_id
_entity_poly.type
_entity_poly.pdbx_seq_one_letter_code
_entity_poly.pdbx_strand_id
1 'polypeptide(L)'
;MKKVLSLLLVLMACGCIGASEKQTPSNVSTPSYSKISTYPLGNPPNWSNWTLAVLNDNRTYTWEELSKLSNDTMRIPDLNLGRTVEWRGVRPQRLGRGDFVTVINENGEVVSIPYNVSMLLAIYMDGKPMSTPIRLVASLSYGCRCNWLPGIRLVDFVNRSKALGVYGEVNNELWLSPRSFAALGNGSVHLNELLDKADVRPIARRVIFITPNGELPYSLAKIKKLNPLVVFEGKFKVPSLGIEDLRGIRLEG
;
A
#
# COMPACT_ATOMS: atom_id res chain seq x y z
N MET A 1 -27.71 -39.84 -44.56
CA MET A 1 -28.60 -38.66 -44.62
C MET A 1 -29.32 -38.52 -43.28
N LYS A 2 -29.15 -37.36 -42.61
CA LYS A 2 -29.99 -36.73 -41.55
C LYS A 2 -30.46 -37.63 -40.38
N LYS A 3 -30.31 -37.32 -39.08
CA LYS A 3 -29.94 -36.14 -38.28
C LYS A 3 -29.79 -36.66 -36.82
N VAL A 4 -28.69 -36.34 -36.10
CA VAL A 4 -28.64 -35.35 -34.98
C VAL A 4 -29.35 -35.87 -33.70
N LEU A 5 -28.59 -36.26 -32.65
CA LEU A 5 -28.29 -35.45 -31.43
C LEU A 5 -29.51 -35.46 -30.46
N SER A 6 -29.48 -35.64 -29.15
CA SER A 6 -28.44 -35.78 -28.13
C SER A 6 -29.11 -36.06 -26.78
N LEU A 7 -28.33 -36.60 -25.86
CA LEU A 7 -28.29 -36.35 -24.40
C LEU A 7 -29.55 -36.56 -23.54
N LEU A 8 -29.45 -37.62 -22.73
CA LEU A 8 -29.56 -37.62 -21.26
C LEU A 8 -29.87 -36.26 -20.59
N LEU A 9 -30.95 -36.24 -19.79
CA LEU A 9 -30.85 -36.03 -18.34
C LEU A 9 -32.15 -36.48 -17.66
N VAL A 10 -32.07 -37.50 -16.81
CA VAL A 10 -33.16 -37.94 -15.92
C VAL A 10 -32.80 -37.53 -14.49
N LEU A 11 -33.68 -36.68 -13.95
CA LEU A 11 -34.21 -36.58 -12.58
C LEU A 11 -33.45 -37.17 -11.37
N MET A 12 -33.37 -36.29 -10.36
CA MET A 12 -33.62 -36.50 -8.93
C MET A 12 -32.71 -37.44 -8.12
N ALA A 13 -32.19 -36.96 -6.99
CA ALA A 13 -32.89 -37.09 -5.71
C ALA A 13 -32.02 -36.60 -4.53
N CYS A 14 -32.71 -36.10 -3.50
CA CYS A 14 -32.21 -35.87 -2.15
C CYS A 14 -31.45 -37.08 -1.58
N GLY A 15 -30.39 -36.78 -0.82
CA GLY A 15 -29.74 -37.74 0.06
C GLY A 15 -29.09 -37.01 1.24
N CYS A 16 -29.81 -36.93 2.37
CA CYS A 16 -29.25 -36.65 3.68
C CYS A 16 -29.01 -37.98 4.41
N ILE A 17 -27.75 -38.39 4.58
CA ILE A 17 -27.21 -39.31 5.61
C ILE A 17 -25.70 -39.00 5.65
N GLY A 18 -24.96 -38.84 6.74
CA GLY A 18 -25.21 -38.97 8.17
C GLY A 18 -23.94 -38.49 8.92
N ALA A 19 -24.08 -38.23 10.22
CA ALA A 19 -23.02 -37.77 11.10
C ALA A 19 -22.02 -38.88 11.46
N SER A 20 -20.72 -38.56 11.58
CA SER A 20 -19.93 -38.94 12.75
C SER A 20 -18.61 -38.15 12.87
N GLU A 21 -18.39 -37.69 14.10
CA GLU A 21 -17.14 -37.45 14.83
C GLU A 21 -16.12 -36.37 14.42
N LYS A 22 -16.15 -35.32 15.26
CA LYS A 22 -15.02 -34.71 15.97
C LYS A 22 -13.81 -34.32 15.12
N GLN A 23 -13.74 -33.03 14.81
CA GLN A 23 -12.53 -32.26 15.07
C GLN A 23 -12.91 -30.86 15.56
N THR A 24 -12.42 -30.58 16.75
CA THR A 24 -12.32 -29.30 17.45
C THR A 24 -12.16 -28.13 16.46
N PRO A 25 -12.84 -26.98 16.62
CA PRO A 25 -12.48 -25.80 15.86
C PRO A 25 -11.05 -25.46 16.24
N SER A 26 -10.11 -25.73 15.33
CA SER A 26 -8.77 -25.18 15.39
C SER A 26 -8.96 -23.68 15.51
N ASN A 27 -8.44 -23.14 16.61
CA ASN A 27 -8.30 -21.71 16.85
C ASN A 27 -7.66 -21.08 15.61
N VAL A 28 -8.47 -20.59 14.69
CA VAL A 28 -8.06 -19.58 13.74
C VAL A 28 -7.94 -18.33 14.58
N SER A 29 -6.75 -18.16 15.17
CA SER A 29 -6.32 -16.86 15.68
C SER A 29 -6.32 -15.93 14.47
N THR A 30 -7.41 -15.20 14.27
CA THR A 30 -7.42 -13.96 13.51
C THR A 30 -6.19 -13.17 13.91
N PRO A 31 -5.39 -12.66 12.96
CA PRO A 31 -4.30 -11.77 13.31
C PRO A 31 -4.89 -10.61 14.11
N SER A 32 -4.45 -10.49 15.36
CA SER A 32 -4.74 -9.35 16.20
C SER A 32 -4.08 -8.13 15.58
N TYR A 33 -4.81 -7.39 14.74
CA TYR A 33 -4.48 -6.02 14.39
C TYR A 33 -4.79 -5.10 15.58
N SER A 34 -4.17 -5.40 16.72
CA SER A 34 -4.21 -4.55 17.91
C SER A 34 -3.18 -3.46 17.77
N LYS A 35 -3.55 -2.42 17.01
CA LYS A 35 -3.28 -1.01 17.33
C LYS A 35 -4.35 -0.19 16.60
N ILE A 36 -5.55 -0.21 17.15
CA ILE A 36 -6.60 0.77 16.82
C ILE A 36 -6.02 2.13 17.20
N SER A 37 -5.60 2.90 16.21
CA SER A 37 -5.36 4.33 16.35
C SER A 37 -6.70 4.97 16.68
N THR A 38 -6.97 5.11 17.98
CA THR A 38 -8.04 5.96 18.49
C THR A 38 -7.74 7.39 18.07
N TYR A 39 -8.79 8.13 17.67
CA TYR A 39 -8.67 9.54 17.34
C TYR A 39 -8.94 10.37 18.60
N PRO A 40 -7.93 10.87 19.33
CA PRO A 40 -8.19 11.94 20.26
C PRO A 40 -8.59 13.18 19.45
N LEU A 41 -9.88 13.51 19.45
CA LEU A 41 -10.36 14.82 19.05
C LEU A 41 -9.95 15.81 20.14
N GLY A 42 -9.19 16.85 19.81
CA GLY A 42 -8.69 17.81 20.79
C GLY A 42 -8.09 19.05 20.13
N ASN A 43 -7.59 19.99 20.96
CA ASN A 43 -6.78 21.10 20.45
C ASN A 43 -5.60 20.53 19.66
N PRO A 44 -5.27 21.07 18.48
CA PRO A 44 -4.13 20.58 17.72
C PRO A 44 -2.89 20.74 18.59
N PRO A 45 -2.09 19.68 18.77
CA PRO A 45 -0.74 19.81 19.31
C PRO A 45 0.02 20.88 18.52
N ASN A 46 0.99 21.55 19.14
CA ASN A 46 1.81 22.51 18.40
C ASN A 46 2.62 21.78 17.32
N TRP A 47 2.22 21.97 16.05
CA TRP A 47 2.85 21.36 14.87
C TRP A 47 3.87 22.29 14.20
N SER A 48 4.37 23.33 14.88
CA SER A 48 5.30 24.31 14.30
C SER A 48 6.56 23.69 13.68
N ASN A 49 7.01 22.55 14.21
CA ASN A 49 8.22 21.87 13.75
C ASN A 49 7.94 20.76 12.72
N TRP A 50 6.66 20.54 12.40
CA TRP A 50 6.27 19.52 11.44
C TRP A 50 6.26 20.08 10.01
N THR A 51 6.74 19.28 9.07
CA THR A 51 6.70 19.59 7.65
C THR A 51 6.33 18.37 6.79
N LEU A 52 5.77 18.65 5.62
CA LEU A 52 5.55 17.70 4.54
C LEU A 52 6.47 18.03 3.37
N ALA A 53 7.34 17.11 2.97
CA ALA A 53 8.08 17.25 1.72
C ALA A 53 7.35 16.59 0.55
N VAL A 54 7.29 17.29 -0.57
CA VAL A 54 6.74 16.88 -1.85
C VAL A 54 7.92 16.70 -2.82
N LEU A 55 8.31 15.45 -3.06
CA LEU A 55 9.63 15.11 -3.59
C LEU A 55 9.81 15.42 -5.08
N ASN A 56 8.75 15.38 -5.89
CA ASN A 56 8.83 15.69 -7.33
C ASN A 56 9.21 17.16 -7.57
N ASP A 57 8.71 18.07 -6.73
CA ASP A 57 8.90 19.52 -6.85
C ASP A 57 9.94 20.06 -5.84
N ASN A 58 10.58 19.15 -5.08
CA ASN A 58 11.51 19.47 -3.99
C ASN A 58 10.97 20.56 -3.05
N ARG A 59 9.67 20.52 -2.77
CA ARG A 59 8.96 21.54 -2.01
C ARG A 59 8.60 21.00 -0.64
N THR A 60 8.76 21.84 0.38
CA THR A 60 8.34 21.53 1.74
C THR A 60 7.20 22.45 2.12
N TYR A 61 6.19 21.91 2.79
CA TYR A 61 5.09 22.66 3.37
C TYR A 61 5.08 22.52 4.87
N THR A 62 4.90 23.63 5.57
CA THR A 62 4.53 23.64 6.99
C THR A 62 3.07 23.22 7.18
N TRP A 63 2.70 22.89 8.41
CA TRP A 63 1.29 22.62 8.74
C TRP A 63 0.38 23.81 8.44
N GLU A 64 0.83 25.03 8.74
CA GLU A 64 0.06 26.27 8.52
C GLU A 64 -0.18 26.55 7.04
N GLU A 65 0.79 26.28 6.17
CA GLU A 65 0.63 26.44 4.74
C GLU A 65 -0.36 25.41 4.18
N LEU A 66 -0.25 24.14 4.59
CA LEU A 66 -1.19 23.10 4.19
C LEU A 66 -2.61 23.38 4.69
N SER A 67 -2.75 23.93 5.89
CA SER A 67 -4.08 24.25 6.43
C SER A 67 -4.78 25.35 5.65
N LYS A 68 -4.06 26.33 5.13
CA LYS A 68 -4.60 27.35 4.21
C LYS A 68 -5.03 26.75 2.87
N LEU A 69 -4.41 25.66 2.42
CA LEU A 69 -4.77 24.95 1.18
C LEU A 69 -5.94 23.97 1.36
N SER A 70 -6.35 23.68 2.60
CA SER A 70 -7.27 22.58 2.97
C SER A 70 -8.76 22.87 2.71
N ASN A 71 -9.11 23.14 1.46
CA ASN A 71 -10.47 23.41 1.01
C ASN A 71 -11.18 22.16 0.42
N ASP A 72 -10.49 21.03 0.29
CA ASP A 72 -11.07 19.79 -0.22
C ASP A 72 -11.73 18.99 0.90
N THR A 73 -12.92 18.43 0.63
CA THR A 73 -13.63 17.55 1.56
C THR A 73 -13.89 16.17 0.95
N MET A 74 -14.00 15.17 1.83
CA MET A 74 -14.32 13.79 1.48
C MET A 74 -15.19 13.17 2.57
N ARG A 75 -16.39 12.70 2.21
CA ARG A 75 -17.29 11.99 3.13
C ARG A 75 -17.26 10.51 2.84
N ILE A 76 -16.79 9.71 3.77
CA ILE A 76 -16.67 8.25 3.60
C ILE A 76 -17.04 7.52 4.90
N PRO A 77 -17.56 6.28 4.81
CA PRO A 77 -17.77 5.43 5.97
C PRO A 77 -16.45 5.19 6.72
N ASP A 78 -16.49 5.34 8.03
CA ASP A 78 -15.44 4.88 8.92
C ASP A 78 -15.97 3.69 9.71
N LEU A 79 -15.50 2.48 9.34
CA LEU A 79 -15.96 1.22 9.93
C LEU A 79 -15.64 1.11 11.43
N ASN A 80 -14.56 1.76 11.92
CA ASN A 80 -14.23 1.71 13.35
C ASN A 80 -15.15 2.62 14.17
N LEU A 81 -15.68 3.68 13.56
CA LEU A 81 -16.62 4.59 14.20
C LEU A 81 -18.08 4.21 13.94
N GLY A 82 -18.33 3.23 13.06
CA GLY A 82 -19.67 2.79 12.67
C GLY A 82 -20.51 3.87 11.99
N ARG A 83 -19.87 4.90 11.42
CA ARG A 83 -20.56 6.06 10.82
C ARG A 83 -19.79 6.68 9.66
N THR A 84 -20.47 7.47 8.85
CA THR A 84 -19.81 8.35 7.88
C THR A 84 -19.13 9.52 8.57
N VAL A 85 -17.92 9.83 8.13
CA VAL A 85 -17.08 10.91 8.66
C VAL A 85 -16.79 11.88 7.53
N GLU A 86 -16.78 13.17 7.85
CA GLU A 86 -16.28 14.20 6.94
C GLU A 86 -14.80 14.47 7.19
N TRP A 87 -13.98 14.25 6.17
CA TRP A 87 -12.57 14.57 6.19
C TRP A 87 -12.34 15.86 5.40
N ARG A 88 -11.47 16.73 5.90
CA ARG A 88 -11.06 17.96 5.18
C ARG A 88 -9.54 18.07 5.15
N GLY A 89 -9.02 18.49 4.00
CA GLY A 89 -7.60 18.42 3.69
C GLY A 89 -7.26 18.94 2.30
N VAL A 90 -6.12 18.48 1.79
CA VAL A 90 -5.65 18.80 0.43
C VAL A 90 -5.63 17.52 -0.39
N ARG A 91 -6.20 17.54 -1.59
CA ARG A 91 -6.02 16.44 -2.54
C ARG A 91 -4.56 16.40 -3.02
N PRO A 92 -3.84 15.25 -2.91
CA PRO A 92 -2.49 15.13 -3.45
C PRO A 92 -2.37 15.59 -4.90
N GLN A 93 -3.38 15.37 -5.73
CA GLN A 93 -3.40 15.74 -7.15
C GLN A 93 -3.23 17.26 -7.41
N ARG A 94 -3.37 18.10 -6.38
CA ARG A 94 -3.09 19.55 -6.45
C ARG A 94 -1.62 19.89 -6.19
N LEU A 95 -0.85 18.95 -5.65
CA LEU A 95 0.55 19.11 -5.27
C LEU A 95 1.52 18.52 -6.31
N GLY A 96 1.04 17.75 -7.28
CA GLY A 96 1.89 17.13 -8.31
C GLY A 96 1.13 16.19 -9.23
N ARG A 97 1.86 15.53 -10.15
CA ARG A 97 1.32 14.60 -11.16
C ARG A 97 2.19 13.36 -11.32
N GLY A 98 1.56 12.20 -11.51
CA GLY A 98 2.23 10.92 -11.76
C GLY A 98 1.21 9.80 -12.03
N ASP A 99 1.68 8.56 -12.14
CA ASP A 99 0.83 7.37 -12.23
C ASP A 99 0.37 6.90 -10.84
N PHE A 100 1.22 7.10 -9.83
CA PHE A 100 0.95 6.79 -8.43
C PHE A 100 1.32 7.97 -7.52
N VAL A 101 0.62 8.07 -6.39
CA VAL A 101 0.95 8.91 -5.24
C VAL A 101 1.53 8.00 -4.17
N THR A 102 2.83 8.11 -3.91
CA THR A 102 3.51 7.36 -2.86
C THR A 102 3.68 8.26 -1.64
N VAL A 103 3.20 7.80 -0.49
CA VAL A 103 3.33 8.53 0.78
C VAL A 103 4.18 7.74 1.75
N ILE A 104 4.99 8.44 2.55
CA ILE A 104 5.81 7.86 3.62
C ILE A 104 5.55 8.63 4.91
N ASN A 105 5.28 7.92 6.01
CA ASN A 105 5.09 8.54 7.32
C ASN A 105 6.37 8.60 8.16
N GLU A 106 6.25 9.22 9.33
CA GLU A 106 7.37 9.39 10.28
C GLU A 106 7.99 8.08 10.79
N ASN A 107 7.26 6.95 10.70
CA ASN A 107 7.76 5.62 11.07
C ASN A 107 8.37 4.87 9.88
N GLY A 108 8.43 5.49 8.70
CA GLY A 108 8.90 4.85 7.48
C GLY A 108 7.92 3.85 6.87
N GLU A 109 6.65 3.85 7.29
CA GLU A 109 5.57 3.11 6.60
C GLU A 109 5.28 3.80 5.26
N VAL A 110 5.03 3.00 4.23
CA VAL A 110 4.87 3.47 2.85
C VAL A 110 3.61 2.88 2.23
N VAL A 111 2.87 3.69 1.48
CA VAL A 111 1.72 3.26 0.67
C VAL A 111 1.80 3.95 -0.69
N SER A 112 1.54 3.21 -1.76
CA SER A 112 1.47 3.73 -3.12
C SER A 112 0.06 3.59 -3.68
N ILE A 113 -0.60 4.71 -3.95
CA ILE A 113 -1.99 4.74 -4.43
C ILE A 113 -2.01 5.19 -5.90
N PRO A 114 -2.71 4.50 -6.82
CA PRO A 114 -2.93 4.97 -8.18
C PRO A 114 -3.51 6.38 -8.19
N TYR A 115 -2.99 7.23 -9.07
CA TYR A 115 -3.28 8.66 -9.10
C TYR A 115 -4.78 8.99 -9.33
N ASN A 116 -5.50 8.09 -10.00
CA ASN A 116 -6.94 8.20 -10.28
C ASN A 116 -7.85 7.85 -9.09
N VAL A 117 -7.30 7.32 -8.00
CA VAL A 117 -8.07 7.03 -6.78
C VAL A 117 -8.40 8.32 -6.04
N SER A 118 -9.65 8.44 -5.59
CA SER A 118 -10.06 9.54 -4.72
C SER A 118 -9.35 9.42 -3.37
N MET A 119 -8.52 10.42 -3.05
CA MET A 119 -7.75 10.47 -1.81
C MET A 119 -7.57 11.92 -1.32
N LEU A 120 -7.26 12.07 -0.04
CA LEU A 120 -7.13 13.33 0.66
C LEU A 120 -5.98 13.23 1.68
N LEU A 121 -5.12 14.23 1.73
CA LEU A 121 -4.25 14.46 2.88
C LEU A 121 -5.06 15.27 3.89
N ALA A 122 -5.79 14.56 4.74
CA ALA A 122 -6.69 15.14 5.73
C ALA A 122 -5.89 15.80 6.86
N ILE A 123 -6.40 16.91 7.36
CA ILE A 123 -5.91 17.60 8.57
C ILE A 123 -7.06 17.91 9.56
N TYR A 124 -8.32 17.81 9.12
CA TYR A 124 -9.52 17.88 9.96
C TYR A 124 -10.42 16.65 9.77
N MET A 125 -11.15 16.32 10.83
CA MET A 125 -12.19 15.29 10.90
C MET A 125 -13.43 15.87 11.57
N ASP A 126 -14.59 15.84 10.89
CA ASP A 126 -15.86 16.43 11.32
C ASP A 126 -15.72 17.87 11.81
N GLY A 127 -15.02 18.71 11.02
CA GLY A 127 -14.76 20.11 11.34
C GLY A 127 -13.72 20.37 12.43
N LYS A 128 -13.25 19.33 13.14
CA LYS A 128 -12.25 19.44 14.21
C LYS A 128 -10.85 19.09 13.70
N PRO A 129 -9.79 19.77 14.18
CA PRO A 129 -8.43 19.40 13.82
C PRO A 129 -8.11 18.00 14.36
N MET A 130 -7.30 17.26 13.61
CA MET A 130 -6.84 15.95 14.05
C MET A 130 -5.70 16.03 15.07
N SER A 131 -5.54 14.97 15.86
CA SER A 131 -4.40 14.77 16.77
C SER A 131 -3.10 14.38 16.08
N THR A 132 -3.12 14.16 14.78
CA THR A 132 -1.95 13.96 13.93
C THR A 132 -1.93 15.10 12.92
N PRO A 133 -0.75 15.64 12.56
CA PRO A 133 -0.66 16.82 11.70
C PRO A 133 -1.34 16.59 10.36
N ILE A 134 -1.26 15.36 9.84
CA ILE A 134 -1.86 14.96 8.57
C ILE A 134 -2.13 13.45 8.55
N ARG A 135 -3.14 13.02 7.81
CA ARG A 135 -3.44 11.61 7.55
C ARG A 135 -3.84 11.41 6.10
N LEU A 136 -3.31 10.37 5.48
CA LEU A 136 -3.81 9.91 4.19
C LEU A 136 -5.19 9.28 4.39
N VAL A 137 -6.18 9.72 3.63
CA VAL A 137 -7.52 9.13 3.58
C VAL A 137 -7.82 8.81 2.12
N ALA A 138 -8.20 7.58 1.82
CA ALA A 138 -8.48 7.14 0.46
C ALA A 138 -9.83 6.42 0.38
N SER A 139 -10.44 6.43 -0.81
CA SER A 139 -11.68 5.70 -1.08
C SER A 139 -11.57 4.23 -0.65
N LEU A 140 -12.59 3.74 0.05
CA LEU A 140 -12.70 2.33 0.45
C LEU A 140 -12.78 1.38 -0.75
N SER A 141 -13.11 1.89 -1.94
CA SER A 141 -13.09 1.10 -3.18
C SER A 141 -11.68 0.68 -3.60
N TYR A 142 -10.65 1.36 -3.11
CA TYR A 142 -9.25 1.06 -3.44
C TYR A 142 -8.57 0.17 -2.38
N GLY A 143 -8.95 0.28 -1.11
CA GLY A 143 -8.35 -0.55 -0.07
C GLY A 143 -9.00 -0.36 1.30
N CYS A 144 -8.51 -1.10 2.28
CA CYS A 144 -8.97 -0.94 3.66
C CYS A 144 -8.41 0.34 4.31
N ARG A 145 -9.05 0.74 5.42
CA ARG A 145 -8.56 1.81 6.31
C ARG A 145 -7.12 1.57 6.80
N CYS A 146 -6.63 0.34 6.75
CA CYS A 146 -5.23 -0.03 6.96
C CYS A 146 -4.24 0.87 6.16
N ASN A 147 -4.65 1.36 4.98
CA ASN A 147 -3.85 2.20 4.11
C ASN A 147 -3.93 3.70 4.46
N TRP A 148 -4.71 4.09 5.48
CA TRP A 148 -4.89 5.48 5.91
C TRP A 148 -3.80 5.89 6.89
N LEU A 149 -2.57 5.96 6.37
CA LEU A 149 -1.37 6.26 7.15
C LEU A 149 -1.47 7.64 7.85
N PRO A 150 -1.29 7.71 9.18
CA PRO A 150 -1.15 8.97 9.90
C PRO A 150 0.28 9.50 9.82
N GLY A 151 0.48 10.78 10.18
CA GLY A 151 1.81 11.34 10.40
C GLY A 151 2.69 11.40 9.15
N ILE A 152 2.07 11.57 7.98
CA ILE A 152 2.78 11.63 6.70
C ILE A 152 3.90 12.67 6.77
N ARG A 153 5.07 12.37 6.22
CA ARG A 153 6.20 13.29 6.11
C ARG A 153 6.59 13.54 4.66
N LEU A 154 6.35 12.57 3.78
CA LEU A 154 6.75 12.65 2.39
C LEU A 154 5.60 12.26 1.49
N VAL A 155 5.43 12.99 0.39
CA VAL A 155 4.63 12.60 -0.77
C VAL A 155 5.51 12.65 -2.02
N ASP A 156 5.39 11.64 -2.86
CA ASP A 156 6.03 11.60 -4.16
C ASP A 156 5.02 11.22 -5.25
N PHE A 157 5.17 11.83 -6.41
CA PHE A 157 4.37 11.54 -7.59
C PHE A 157 5.21 10.71 -8.55
N VAL A 158 4.83 9.45 -8.68
CA VAL A 158 5.67 8.40 -9.25
C VAL A 158 5.19 8.05 -10.64
N ASN A 159 6.11 8.10 -11.62
CA ASN A 159 5.88 7.58 -12.96
C ASN A 159 6.28 6.11 -12.99
N ARG A 160 5.35 5.23 -13.35
CA ARG A 160 5.49 3.77 -13.33
C ARG A 160 6.69 3.29 -14.13
N SER A 161 6.94 3.88 -15.30
CA SER A 161 8.04 3.50 -16.19
C SER A 161 9.44 3.81 -15.64
N LYS A 162 9.53 4.66 -14.62
CA LYS A 162 10.78 5.12 -13.98
C LYS A 162 10.87 4.68 -12.51
N ALA A 163 10.01 3.77 -12.07
CA ALA A 163 9.89 3.35 -10.69
C ALA A 163 10.27 1.87 -10.53
N LEU A 164 10.64 1.51 -9.30
CA LEU A 164 10.67 0.13 -8.84
C LEU A 164 9.28 -0.25 -8.33
N GLY A 165 8.66 -1.27 -8.93
CA GLY A 165 7.41 -1.85 -8.42
C GLY A 165 7.67 -3.04 -7.50
N VAL A 166 6.94 -3.17 -6.40
CA VAL A 166 6.83 -4.41 -5.59
C VAL A 166 5.36 -4.80 -5.52
N TYR A 167 4.97 -5.92 -6.13
CA TYR A 167 3.56 -6.23 -6.40
C TYR A 167 3.30 -7.74 -6.52
N GLY A 168 2.03 -8.14 -6.73
CA GLY A 168 1.61 -9.54 -6.81
C GLY A 168 0.98 -10.03 -5.50
N GLU A 169 1.45 -11.14 -4.94
CA GLU A 169 0.98 -11.70 -3.66
C GLU A 169 1.44 -10.89 -2.43
N VAL A 170 0.98 -9.64 -2.37
CA VAL A 170 1.25 -8.64 -1.33
C VAL A 170 -0.05 -7.94 -0.92
N ASN A 171 -0.12 -7.41 0.30
CA ASN A 171 -1.27 -6.61 0.74
C ASN A 171 -1.12 -5.12 0.41
N ASN A 172 0.12 -4.67 0.18
CA ASN A 172 0.45 -3.28 -0.13
C ASN A 172 1.41 -3.24 -1.33
N GLU A 173 0.88 -2.97 -2.52
CA GLU A 173 1.74 -2.75 -3.69
C GLU A 173 2.53 -1.45 -3.53
N LEU A 174 3.84 -1.53 -3.79
CA LEU A 174 4.75 -0.39 -3.69
C LEU A 174 5.18 0.07 -5.07
N TRP A 175 5.18 1.37 -5.29
CA TRP A 175 5.71 2.02 -6.47
C TRP A 175 6.66 3.13 -6.03
N LEU A 176 7.96 2.86 -6.15
CA LEU A 176 9.01 3.73 -5.61
C LEU A 176 9.79 4.39 -6.75
N SER A 177 9.72 5.72 -6.84
CA SER A 177 10.70 6.47 -7.61
C SER A 177 12.08 6.41 -6.92
N PRO A 178 13.17 6.78 -7.62
CA PRO A 178 14.49 6.91 -7.01
C PRO A 178 14.51 7.80 -5.76
N ARG A 179 13.69 8.87 -5.73
CA ARG A 179 13.62 9.80 -4.59
C ARG A 179 12.95 9.15 -3.39
N SER A 180 11.78 8.55 -3.60
CA SER A 180 11.06 7.84 -2.53
C SER A 180 11.85 6.63 -2.02
N PHE A 181 12.59 5.94 -2.90
CA PHE A 181 13.48 4.85 -2.51
C PHE A 181 14.66 5.38 -1.68
N ALA A 182 15.25 6.52 -2.08
CA ALA A 182 16.29 7.18 -1.31
C ALA A 182 15.81 7.60 0.08
N ALA A 183 14.57 8.03 0.22
CA ALA A 183 13.99 8.36 1.52
C ALA A 183 13.85 7.14 2.46
N LEU A 184 13.81 5.90 1.94
CA LEU A 184 13.72 4.69 2.75
C LEU A 184 15.07 4.18 3.27
N GLY A 185 16.16 4.39 2.53
CA GLY A 185 17.48 3.83 2.88
C GLY A 185 18.67 4.50 2.23
N ASN A 186 18.57 5.81 1.95
CA ASN A 186 19.63 6.58 1.28
C ASN A 186 20.11 5.96 -0.05
N GLY A 187 19.19 5.38 -0.81
CA GLY A 187 19.45 4.78 -2.12
C GLY A 187 19.86 3.32 -2.07
N SER A 188 19.83 2.68 -0.89
CA SER A 188 20.13 1.27 -0.69
C SER A 188 19.23 0.66 0.37
N VAL A 189 18.49 -0.40 0.04
CA VAL A 189 17.53 -1.04 0.96
C VAL A 189 17.66 -2.54 0.86
N HIS A 190 17.72 -3.25 1.99
CA HIS A 190 17.68 -4.70 1.97
C HIS A 190 16.32 -5.20 1.48
N LEU A 191 16.32 -6.26 0.67
CA LEU A 191 15.09 -6.75 0.07
C LEU A 191 14.02 -7.11 1.10
N ASN A 192 14.39 -7.71 2.24
CA ASN A 192 13.42 -8.04 3.29
C ASN A 192 12.70 -6.79 3.80
N GLU A 193 13.36 -5.64 3.90
CA GLU A 193 12.71 -4.40 4.35
C GLU A 193 11.66 -3.91 3.34
N LEU A 194 11.92 -4.07 2.04
CA LEU A 194 10.92 -3.77 1.00
C LEU A 194 9.75 -4.74 1.04
N LEU A 195 10.03 -6.04 1.24
CA LEU A 195 9.01 -7.07 1.33
C LEU A 195 8.14 -6.92 2.58
N ASP A 196 8.74 -6.55 3.72
CA ASP A 196 8.00 -6.30 4.96
C ASP A 196 7.07 -5.08 4.81
N LYS A 197 7.53 -4.03 4.11
CA LYS A 197 6.68 -2.86 3.77
C LYS A 197 5.57 -3.19 2.78
N ALA A 198 5.79 -4.14 1.88
CA ALA A 198 4.78 -4.62 0.95
C ALA A 198 3.76 -5.57 1.62
N ASP A 199 4.06 -6.07 2.82
CA ASP A 199 3.25 -7.04 3.56
C ASP A 199 2.94 -8.29 2.70
N VAL A 200 3.99 -9.09 2.46
CA VAL A 200 3.93 -10.31 1.64
C VAL A 200 2.92 -11.30 2.20
N ARG A 201 2.00 -11.77 1.35
CA ARG A 201 0.97 -12.71 1.75
C ARG A 201 1.55 -14.08 2.10
N PRO A 202 0.96 -14.81 3.06
CA PRO A 202 1.43 -16.15 3.44
C PRO A 202 1.41 -17.18 2.31
N ILE A 203 0.62 -16.95 1.25
CA ILE A 203 0.56 -17.85 0.09
C ILE A 203 1.79 -17.73 -0.81
N ALA A 204 2.52 -16.60 -0.79
CA ALA A 204 3.65 -16.37 -1.68
C ALA A 204 4.76 -17.43 -1.48
N ARG A 205 5.30 -17.94 -2.59
CA ARG A 205 6.37 -18.94 -2.64
C ARG A 205 7.56 -18.49 -3.48
N ARG A 206 7.36 -17.56 -4.41
CA ARG A 206 8.37 -17.12 -5.37
C ARG A 206 8.52 -15.60 -5.38
N VAL A 207 9.74 -15.17 -5.69
CA VAL A 207 10.07 -13.78 -6.05
C VAL A 207 10.55 -13.80 -7.48
N ILE A 208 9.98 -12.94 -8.32
CA ILE A 208 10.41 -12.75 -9.71
C ILE A 208 10.94 -11.34 -9.85
N PHE A 209 12.21 -11.22 -10.19
CA PHE A 209 12.79 -9.93 -10.56
C PHE A 209 12.50 -9.67 -12.04
N ILE A 210 11.87 -8.54 -12.31
CA ILE A 210 11.47 -8.11 -13.65
C ILE A 210 12.51 -7.13 -14.17
N THR A 211 13.10 -7.45 -15.32
CA THR A 211 14.08 -6.61 -16.02
C THR A 211 13.67 -6.41 -17.48
N PRO A 212 14.26 -5.45 -18.21
CA PRO A 212 14.04 -5.34 -19.65
C PRO A 212 14.42 -6.60 -20.43
N ASN A 213 15.33 -7.42 -19.89
CA ASN A 213 15.84 -8.63 -20.53
C ASN A 213 14.99 -9.88 -20.20
N GLY A 214 13.98 -9.75 -19.35
CA GLY A 214 13.08 -10.84 -18.96
C GLY A 214 12.87 -10.98 -17.46
N GLU A 215 12.26 -12.09 -17.09
CA GLU A 215 11.87 -12.45 -15.74
C GLU A 215 12.89 -13.42 -15.12
N LEU A 216 13.37 -13.11 -13.91
CA LEU A 216 14.35 -13.91 -13.17
C LEU A 216 13.70 -14.48 -11.89
N PRO A 217 13.21 -15.73 -11.91
CA PRO A 217 12.49 -16.31 -10.80
C PRO A 217 13.42 -16.94 -9.74
N TYR A 218 13.04 -16.77 -8.47
CA TYR A 218 13.72 -17.38 -7.33
C TYR A 218 12.71 -17.89 -6.29
N SER A 219 13.14 -18.85 -5.47
CA SER A 219 12.40 -19.23 -4.26
C SER A 219 12.39 -18.06 -3.27
N LEU A 220 11.21 -17.69 -2.77
CA LEU A 220 11.05 -16.63 -1.76
C LEU A 220 11.85 -16.97 -0.50
N ALA A 221 11.79 -18.21 0.00
CA ALA A 221 12.52 -18.62 1.18
C ALA A 221 14.04 -18.46 1.02
N LYS A 222 14.59 -18.84 -0.14
CA LYS A 222 16.01 -18.67 -0.45
C LYS A 222 16.40 -17.20 -0.48
N ILE A 223 15.60 -16.37 -1.16
CA ILE A 223 15.88 -14.95 -1.31
C ILE A 223 15.74 -14.19 0.02
N LYS A 224 14.73 -14.50 0.85
CA LYS A 224 14.61 -13.90 2.18
C LYS A 224 15.80 -14.22 3.08
N LYS A 225 16.39 -15.42 2.94
CA LYS A 225 17.60 -15.81 3.67
C LYS A 225 18.84 -15.07 3.17
N LEU A 226 18.98 -14.89 1.86
CA LEU A 226 20.09 -14.12 1.28
C LEU A 226 19.97 -12.63 1.60
N ASN A 227 18.74 -12.12 1.72
CA ASN A 227 18.40 -10.73 1.99
C ASN A 227 19.27 -9.73 1.20
N PRO A 228 19.31 -9.86 -0.15
CA PRO A 228 20.22 -9.07 -0.95
C PRO A 228 19.88 -7.58 -0.88
N LEU A 229 20.89 -6.74 -1.08
CA LEU A 229 20.72 -5.29 -1.16
C LEU A 229 20.14 -4.90 -2.52
N VAL A 230 19.07 -4.12 -2.51
CA VAL A 230 18.54 -3.41 -3.68
C VAL A 230 19.14 -2.00 -3.64
N VAL A 231 19.74 -1.55 -4.73
CA VAL A 231 20.39 -0.24 -4.81
C VAL A 231 19.86 0.56 -6.00
N PHE A 232 19.95 1.89 -5.92
CA PHE A 232 19.70 2.77 -7.07
C PHE A 232 20.97 3.54 -7.44
N GLU A 233 21.54 3.22 -8.61
CA GLU A 233 22.72 3.86 -9.18
C GLU A 233 22.45 4.20 -10.65
N GLY A 234 21.65 5.24 -10.88
CA GLY A 234 21.08 5.58 -12.19
C GLY A 234 19.97 4.62 -12.66
N LYS A 235 20.03 3.36 -12.23
CA LYS A 235 19.01 2.30 -12.39
C LYS A 235 18.92 1.50 -11.09
N PHE A 236 17.79 0.83 -10.87
CA PHE A 236 17.67 -0.12 -9.76
C PHE A 236 18.44 -1.41 -10.07
N LYS A 237 19.08 -2.01 -9.07
CA LYS A 237 19.92 -3.20 -9.22
C LYS A 237 19.85 -4.09 -7.99
N VAL A 238 20.24 -5.36 -8.16
CA VAL A 238 20.56 -6.29 -7.06
C VAL A 238 21.95 -6.88 -7.33
N PRO A 239 23.04 -6.18 -6.93
CA PRO A 239 24.40 -6.50 -7.37
C PRO A 239 24.84 -7.92 -7.00
N SER A 240 24.51 -8.37 -5.79
CA SER A 240 24.84 -9.73 -5.30
C SER A 240 24.20 -10.87 -6.10
N LEU A 241 23.18 -10.58 -6.91
CA LEU A 241 22.52 -11.54 -7.80
C LEU A 241 22.85 -11.29 -9.28
N GLY A 242 23.69 -10.30 -9.59
CA GLY A 242 24.00 -9.89 -10.97
C GLY A 242 22.80 -9.29 -11.71
N ILE A 243 21.81 -8.77 -10.99
CA ILE A 243 20.60 -8.20 -11.60
C ILE A 243 20.81 -6.71 -11.84
N GLU A 244 20.84 -6.34 -13.11
CA GLU A 244 20.92 -4.96 -13.59
C GLU A 244 19.57 -4.48 -14.12
N ASP A 245 19.33 -3.17 -14.06
CA ASP A 245 18.12 -2.52 -14.58
C ASP A 245 16.80 -3.15 -14.09
N LEU A 246 16.70 -3.36 -12.78
CA LEU A 246 15.51 -3.89 -12.12
C LEU A 246 14.32 -2.93 -12.30
N ARG A 247 13.19 -3.44 -12.79
CA ARG A 247 11.94 -2.68 -12.97
C ARG A 247 10.87 -3.06 -11.95
N GLY A 248 10.91 -4.29 -11.45
CA GLY A 248 9.97 -4.72 -10.44
C GLY A 248 10.33 -6.02 -9.76
N ILE A 249 9.67 -6.26 -8.64
CA ILE A 249 9.77 -7.45 -7.81
C ILE A 249 8.34 -7.98 -7.69
N ARG A 250 8.02 -9.06 -8.42
CA ARG A 250 6.69 -9.69 -8.41
C ARG A 250 6.69 -10.89 -7.48
N LEU A 251 5.72 -10.95 -6.57
CA LEU A 251 5.51 -12.06 -5.65
C LEU A 251 4.42 -12.98 -6.21
N GLU A 252 4.66 -14.29 -6.18
CA GLU A 252 3.72 -15.31 -6.68
C GLU A 252 3.58 -16.47 -5.68
N GLY A 253 2.39 -17.05 -5.63
CA GLY A 253 2.01 -18.21 -4.80
C GLY A 253 2.36 -19.57 -5.41
#